data_AF-A0A218Y2U8-F1
#
_entry.id   AF-A0A218Y2U8-F1
#
_cell.length_a   1.000
_cell.length_b   1.000
_cell.length_c   1.000
_cell.angle_alpha   90.00
_cell.angle_beta   90.00
_cell.angle_gamma   90.00
#
_symmetry.space_group_name_H-M   'P 1'
#
loop_
_entity.id
_entity.type
_entity.pdbx_description
1 polymer ?
#
loop_
_entity_poly.entity_id
_entity_poly.type
_entity_poly.pdbx_seq_one_letter_code
_entity_poly.pdbx_strand_id
1 'polypeptide(L)'
;MASRSGCSCFFFFFFFIVSLIHLFHTQAVSLPNTFLRLITKDASSLQYLAKICPGGDSPRPLTLVLDLRGPQLWISYDAVKMKTRVS
;
A
#
# COMPACT_ATOMS: atom_id res chain seq x y z
N MET A 1 39.16 40.79 18.32
CA MET A 1 38.61 40.51 16.97
C MET A 1 38.00 39.12 16.97
N ALA A 2 36.73 38.98 17.35
CA ALA A 2 36.06 37.68 17.35
C ALA A 2 34.58 37.89 17.01
N SER A 3 34.28 38.11 15.73
CA SER A 3 32.90 38.13 15.23
C SER A 3 32.87 37.87 13.74
N ARG A 4 33.33 36.68 13.33
CA ARG A 4 33.13 36.16 11.97
C ARG A 4 32.60 34.72 11.92
N SER A 5 32.59 34.02 13.06
CA SER A 5 32.26 32.59 13.14
C SER A 5 30.74 32.29 13.12
N GLY A 6 29.89 33.22 13.56
CA GLY A 6 28.44 33.00 13.62
C GLY A 6 27.74 33.02 12.26
N CYS A 7 28.30 33.76 11.29
CA CYS A 7 27.67 33.96 9.99
C CYS A 7 27.73 32.68 9.14
N SER A 8 28.87 31.96 9.14
CA SER A 8 29.05 30.71 8.40
C SER A 8 28.12 29.59 8.89
N CYS A 9 27.95 29.45 10.21
CA CYS A 9 27.06 28.44 10.79
C CYS A 9 25.59 28.65 10.38
N PHE A 10 25.15 29.91 10.30
CA PHE A 10 23.80 30.25 9.86
C PHE A 10 23.56 29.86 8.39
N PHE A 11 24.56 30.08 7.51
CA PHE A 11 24.49 29.63 6.12
C PHE A 11 24.39 28.11 6.00
N PHE A 12 25.22 27.35 6.72
CA PHE A 12 25.15 25.89 6.70
C PHE A 12 23.80 25.36 7.20
N PHE A 13 23.26 25.97 8.28
CA PHE A 13 21.95 25.61 8.78
C PHE A 13 20.84 25.89 7.77
N PHE A 14 20.89 27.04 7.09
CA PHE A 14 19.94 27.38 6.04
C PHE A 14 19.99 26.37 4.87
N PHE A 15 21.18 26.07 4.35
CA PHE A 15 21.32 25.07 3.28
C PHE A 15 20.87 23.68 3.71
N PHE A 16 21.11 23.30 4.97
CA PHE A 16 20.66 22.03 5.52
C PHE A 16 19.13 21.95 5.57
N ILE A 17 18.45 22.99 6.06
CA ILE A 17 16.98 23.05 6.10
C ILE A 17 16.39 23.03 4.68
N VAL A 18 16.95 23.80 3.74
CA VAL A 18 16.51 23.78 2.34
C VAL A 18 16.68 22.39 1.72
N SER A 19 17.80 21.72 1.99
CA SER A 19 18.07 20.36 1.51
C SER A 19 17.06 19.35 2.07
N LEU A 20 16.71 19.46 3.35
CA LEU A 20 15.68 18.62 3.97
C LEU A 20 14.30 18.83 3.34
N ILE A 21 13.89 20.08 3.13
CA ILE A 21 12.61 20.39 2.48
C ILE A 21 12.57 19.80 1.07
N HIS A 22 13.66 19.93 0.31
CA HIS A 22 13.77 19.35 -1.02
C HIS A 22 13.64 17.82 -0.98
N LEU A 23 14.31 17.17 -0.02
CA LEU A 23 14.24 15.72 0.16
C LEU A 23 12.80 15.27 0.48
N PHE A 24 12.13 15.91 1.42
CA PHE A 24 10.74 15.58 1.77
C PHE A 24 9.76 15.86 0.63
N HIS A 25 9.96 16.93 -0.15
CA HIS A 25 9.13 17.22 -1.32
C HIS A 25 9.33 16.19 -2.43
N THR A 26 10.56 15.71 -2.63
CA THR A 26 10.82 14.60 -3.58
C THR A 26 10.32 13.25 -3.08
N GLN A 27 10.26 13.06 -1.75
CA GLN A 27 9.71 11.87 -1.09
C GLN A 27 8.21 11.97 -0.79
N ALA A 28 7.50 12.97 -1.31
CA ALA A 28 6.05 12.96 -1.30
C ALA A 28 5.59 11.80 -2.21
N VAL A 29 5.56 10.59 -1.63
CA VAL A 29 4.98 9.41 -2.25
C VAL A 29 3.54 9.78 -2.53
N SER A 30 3.24 10.04 -3.80
CA SER A 30 1.88 10.31 -4.23
C SER A 30 1.07 9.06 -3.90
N LEU A 31 0.13 9.20 -2.96
CA LEU A 31 -0.84 8.15 -2.71
C LEU A 31 -1.56 7.90 -4.04
N PRO A 32 -1.67 6.65 -4.51
CA PRO A 32 -2.42 6.38 -5.72
C PRO A 32 -3.86 6.85 -5.54
N ASN A 33 -4.28 7.81 -6.36
CA ASN A 33 -5.63 8.36 -6.32
C ASN A 33 -6.71 7.36 -6.80
N THR A 34 -6.29 6.22 -7.37
CA THR A 34 -7.19 5.20 -7.91
C THR A 34 -6.63 3.80 -7.69
N PHE A 35 -7.49 2.90 -7.23
CA PHE A 35 -7.21 1.47 -7.18
C PHE A 35 -8.13 0.75 -8.15
N LEU A 36 -7.55 0.08 -9.15
CA LEU A 36 -8.30 -0.78 -10.07
C LEU A 36 -8.26 -2.21 -9.55
N ARG A 37 -9.42 -2.84 -9.48
CA ARG A 37 -9.55 -4.24 -9.07
C ARG A 37 -10.32 -5.01 -10.12
N LEU A 38 -9.71 -6.07 -10.62
CA LEU A 38 -10.34 -6.95 -11.60
C LEU A 38 -11.44 -7.78 -10.93
N ILE A 39 -12.63 -7.77 -11.53
CA ILE A 39 -13.79 -8.58 -11.12
C ILE A 39 -14.14 -9.51 -12.27
N THR A 40 -14.29 -10.79 -11.98
CA THR A 40 -14.66 -11.83 -12.95
C THR A 40 -16.00 -12.45 -12.54
N LYS A 41 -16.92 -12.64 -13.48
CA LYS A 41 -18.17 -13.36 -13.22
C LYS A 41 -17.92 -14.86 -13.36
N ASP A 42 -18.23 -15.61 -12.32
CA ASP A 42 -18.21 -17.06 -12.36
C ASP A 42 -19.47 -17.59 -13.06
N ALA A 43 -19.29 -18.49 -14.02
CA ALA A 43 -20.40 -19.02 -14.82
C ALA A 43 -21.27 -20.00 -14.03
N SER A 44 -20.68 -20.71 -13.06
CA SER A 44 -21.37 -21.77 -12.32
C SER A 44 -22.29 -21.24 -11.21
N SER A 45 -21.77 -20.29 -10.43
CA SER A 45 -22.48 -19.66 -9.31
C SER A 45 -23.18 -18.36 -9.70
N LEU A 46 -22.91 -17.83 -10.90
CA LEU A 46 -23.31 -16.50 -11.36
C LEU A 46 -22.82 -15.35 -10.45
N GLN A 47 -21.89 -15.63 -9.54
CA GLN A 47 -21.34 -14.66 -8.60
C GLN A 47 -20.20 -13.88 -9.22
N TYR A 48 -20.00 -12.66 -8.74
CA TYR A 48 -18.85 -11.84 -9.08
C TYR A 48 -17.71 -12.12 -8.12
N LEU A 49 -16.56 -12.48 -8.66
CA LEU A 49 -15.37 -12.86 -7.91
C LEU A 49 -14.27 -11.82 -8.10
N ALA A 50 -13.55 -11.51 -7.04
CA ALA A 50 -12.40 -10.63 -7.07
C ALA A 50 -11.21 -11.30 -6.37
N LYS A 51 -10.03 -11.21 -7.00
CA LYS A 51 -8.79 -11.70 -6.39
C LYS A 51 -8.14 -10.59 -5.57
N ILE A 52 -7.66 -10.91 -4.38
CA ILE A 52 -6.84 -10.01 -3.55
C ILE A 52 -5.56 -10.69 -3.11
N CYS A 53 -4.51 -9.90 -2.99
CA CYS A 53 -3.34 -10.29 -2.22
C CYS A 53 -3.53 -9.72 -0.81
N PRO A 54 -3.81 -10.55 0.21
CA PRO A 54 -3.74 -10.08 1.59
C PRO A 54 -2.30 -9.62 1.83
N GLY A 55 -2.11 -8.38 2.29
CA GLY A 55 -0.76 -7.88 2.59
C GLY A 55 -0.04 -8.76 3.62
N GLY A 56 1.30 -8.60 3.70
CA GLY A 56 2.16 -9.40 4.58
C GLY A 56 2.84 -10.57 3.86
N ASP A 57 3.23 -11.60 4.62
CA ASP A 57 4.04 -12.75 4.13
C ASP A 57 3.25 -13.80 3.33
N SER A 58 2.00 -13.52 2.97
CA SER A 58 1.17 -14.45 2.20
C SER A 58 1.19 -14.07 0.72
N PRO A 59 2.03 -14.71 -0.12
CA PRO A 59 2.09 -14.39 -1.54
C PRO A 59 0.86 -14.87 -2.33
N ARG A 60 -0.09 -15.55 -1.68
CA ARG A 60 -1.15 -16.27 -2.38
C ARG A 60 -2.40 -15.41 -2.56
N PRO A 61 -2.86 -15.20 -3.80
CA PRO A 61 -4.12 -14.52 -4.04
C PRO A 61 -5.30 -15.29 -3.46
N LEU A 62 -6.17 -14.60 -2.73
CA LEU A 62 -7.45 -15.10 -2.26
C LEU A 62 -8.56 -14.68 -3.23
N THR A 63 -9.44 -15.61 -3.57
CA THR A 63 -10.64 -15.33 -4.34
C THR A 63 -11.78 -15.03 -3.37
N LEU A 64 -12.41 -13.86 -3.52
CA LEU A 64 -13.54 -13.44 -2.71
C LEU A 64 -14.76 -13.17 -3.59
N VAL A 65 -15.94 -13.42 -3.02
CA VAL A 65 -17.21 -13.03 -3.62
C VAL A 65 -17.44 -11.54 -3.37
N LEU A 66 -17.88 -10.82 -4.40
CA LEU A 66 -18.25 -9.42 -4.30
C LEU A 66 -19.68 -9.31 -3.76
N ASP A 67 -19.79 -8.81 -2.53
CA ASP A 67 -21.05 -8.41 -1.91
C ASP A 67 -21.07 -6.89 -1.74
N LEU A 68 -21.98 -6.21 -2.46
CA LEU A 68 -22.12 -4.76 -2.41
C LEU A 68 -22.92 -4.28 -1.20
N ARG A 69 -23.61 -5.18 -0.49
CA ARG A 69 -24.41 -4.88 0.71
C ARG A 69 -23.66 -5.21 2.00
N GLY A 70 -22.61 -6.02 1.90
CA GLY A 70 -21.78 -6.43 3.04
C GLY A 70 -21.05 -5.23 3.66
N PRO A 71 -21.03 -5.11 5.00
CA PRO A 71 -20.35 -4.00 5.68
C PRO A 71 -18.84 -4.16 5.74
N GLN A 72 -18.32 -5.39 5.57
CA GLN A 72 -16.91 -5.72 5.78
C GLN A 72 -16.48 -6.91 4.93
N LEU A 73 -15.19 -6.96 4.62
CA LEU A 73 -14.51 -8.12 4.06
C LEU A 73 -14.26 -9.18 5.13
N TRP A 74 -14.78 -10.39 4.92
CA TRP A 74 -14.51 -11.56 5.77
C TRP A 74 -13.78 -12.66 4.98
N ILE A 75 -12.95 -13.42 5.66
CA ILE A 75 -12.22 -14.58 5.13
C ILE A 75 -12.37 -15.70 6.14
N SER A 76 -12.71 -16.92 5.69
CA SER A 76 -12.67 -18.10 6.55
C SER A 76 -11.25 -18.66 6.61
N TYR A 77 -10.76 -18.94 7.82
CA TYR A 77 -9.42 -19.53 8.01
C TYR A 77 -9.30 -20.93 7.40
N ASP A 78 -10.40 -21.67 7.30
CA ASP A 78 -10.42 -23.01 6.72
C ASP A 78 -10.20 -23.02 5.20
N ALA A 79 -10.63 -21.97 4.49
CA ALA A 79 -10.46 -21.87 3.04
C ALA A 79 -8.99 -21.69 2.62
N VAL A 80 -8.17 -21.07 3.48
CA VAL A 80 -6.74 -20.85 3.22
C VAL A 80 -5.94 -22.16 3.31
N LYS A 81 -6.38 -23.09 4.17
CA LYS A 81 -5.68 -24.36 4.43
C LYS A 81 -6.00 -25.45 3.40
N MET A 82 -7.13 -25.35 2.71
CA MET A 82 -7.66 -26.44 1.88
C MET A 82 -7.03 -26.53 0.48
N LYS A 83 -6.35 -25.47 0.01
CA LYS A 83 -5.70 -25.45 -1.33
C LYS A 83 -4.21 -25.84 -1.28
N THR A 84 -3.84 -26.79 -0.42
CA THR A 84 -2.48 -27.35 -0.33
C THR A 84 -2.51 -28.88 -0.37
N ARG A 85 -3.45 -29.45 -1.14
CA ARG A 85 -3.39 -30.85 -1.56
C ARG A 85 -2.90 -30.89 -3.01
N VAL A 86 -1.59 -31.00 -3.15
CA VAL A 86 -0.94 -31.33 -4.44
C VAL A 86 -1.23 -32.82 -4.67
N SER A 87 -1.91 -33.11 -5.77
CA SER A 87 -2.03 -34.43 -6.36
C SER A 87 -0.74 -34.80 -7.09
#